data_AF-A0A3S5YFX7-F1
#
_entry.id   AF-A0A3S5YFX7-F1
#
_cell.length_a   1.000
_cell.length_b   1.000
_cell.length_c   1.000
_cell.angle_alpha   90.00
_cell.angle_beta   90.00
_cell.angle_gamma   90.00
#
_symmetry.space_group_name_H-M   'P 1'
#
loop_
_entity.id
_entity.type
_entity.pdbx_description
1 polymer ?
#
loop_
_entity_poly.entity_id
_entity_poly.type
_entity_poly.pdbx_seq_one_letter_code
_entity_poly.pdbx_strand_id
1 'polypeptide(L)' 'MLEHRSVQEEAGFHRQAWCQMPVIVSGHENQAITHSITVGSRITVQGFISCHKAKNGLSKMVLHAEQIELIDSGD' A
#
# COMPACT_ATOMS: atom_id res chain seq x y z
N MET A 1 -3.15 -7.59 2.76
CA MET A 1 -3.01 -6.26 3.40
C MET A 1 -1.55 -5.90 3.37
N LEU A 2 -1.19 -4.68 2.96
CA LEU A 2 0.19 -4.26 2.79
C LEU A 2 0.70 -3.63 4.09
N GLU A 3 1.85 -4.10 4.59
CA GLU A 3 2.50 -3.48 5.74
C GLU A 3 3.50 -2.42 5.27
N HIS A 4 3.32 -1.18 5.70
CA HIS A 4 4.26 -0.10 5.48
C HIS A 4 5.08 0.13 6.74
N ARG A 5 6.41 0.19 6.57
CA ARG A 5 7.39 0.58 7.60
C ARG A 5 8.35 1.59 7.00
N SER A 6 8.48 2.74 7.64
CA SER A 6 9.45 3.75 7.24
C SER A 6 9.88 4.61 8.43
N VAL A 7 10.91 5.42 8.23
CA VAL A 7 11.28 6.51 9.14
C VAL A 7 10.89 7.81 8.47
N GLN A 8 10.15 8.66 9.18
CA GLN A 8 9.71 9.97 8.74
C GLN A 8 10.34 11.05 9.62
N GLU A 9 10.55 12.24 9.06
CA GLU A 9 10.94 13.41 9.85
C GLU A 9 9.69 14.19 10.28
N GLU A 10 9.54 14.41 11.58
CA GLU A 10 8.44 15.19 12.15
C GLU A 10 9.00 16.15 13.20
N ALA A 11 8.80 17.45 12.99
CA ALA A 11 9.32 18.52 13.86
C ALA A 11 10.85 18.43 14.11
N GLY A 12 11.62 17.99 13.10
CA GLY A 12 13.08 17.81 13.20
C GLY A 12 13.52 16.53 13.92
N PHE A 13 12.60 15.62 14.25
CA PHE A 13 12.91 14.33 14.88
C PHE A 13 12.53 13.16 13.97
N HIS A 14 13.37 12.13 13.96
CA HIS A 14 13.08 10.88 13.28
C HIS A 14 12.01 10.08 14.04
N ARG A 15 10.93 9.70 13.35
CA ARG A 15 9.83 8.91 13.86
C ARG A 15 9.66 7.64 13.04
N GLN A 16 9.36 6.52 13.71
CA GLN A 16 8.94 5.32 13.01
C GLN A 16 7.47 5.47 12.58
N ALA A 17 7.23 5.33 11.28
CA ALA A 17 5.89 5.22 10.73
C ALA A 17 5.61 3.76 10.40
N TRP A 18 4.53 3.23 10.98
CA TRP A 18 4.05 1.89 10.72
C TRP A 18 2.56 1.93 10.45
N CYS A 19 2.11 1.28 9.38
CA CYS A 19 0.69 1.06 9.14
C CYS A 19 0.43 -0.20 8.34
N GLN A 20 -0.78 -0.74 8.50
CA GLN A 20 -1.32 -1.78 7.64
C GLN A 20 -2.37 -1.15 6.73
N MET A 21 -2.04 -1.01 5.45
CA MET A 21 -2.88 -0.38 4.45
C MET A 21 -3.59 -1.45 3.61
N PRO A 22 -4.93 -1.50 3.60
CA PRO A 22 -5.67 -2.23 2.58
C PRO A 22 -5.41 -1.57 1.22
N VAL A 23 -5.00 -2.38 0.24
CA VAL A 23 -4.77 -1.93 -1.13
C VAL A 23 -5.73 -2.66 -2.05
N ILE A 24 -6.37 -1.94 -2.97
CA ILE A 24 -7.26 -2.50 -3.99
C ILE A 24 -6.69 -2.13 -5.36
N VAL A 25 -6.59 -3.11 -6.25
CA VAL A 25 -6.30 -2.91 -7.66
C VAL A 25 -7.59 -3.16 -8.44
N SER A 26 -7.97 -2.22 -9.31
CA SER A 26 -9.18 -2.32 -10.13
C SER A 26 -8.85 -2.14 -11.61
N GLY A 27 -9.69 -2.69 -12.49
CA GLY A 27 -9.50 -2.64 -13.94
C GLY A 27 -8.72 -3.85 -14.48
N HIS A 28 -9.06 -4.29 -15.69
CA HIS A 28 -8.48 -5.50 -16.30
C HIS A 28 -7.01 -5.31 -16.67
N GLU A 29 -6.63 -4.11 -17.11
CA GLU A 29 -5.25 -3.77 -17.50
C GLU A 29 -4.29 -3.80 -16.29
N ASN A 30 -4.80 -3.51 -15.09
CA ASN A 30 -3.99 -3.44 -13.87
C ASN A 30 -3.85 -4.80 -13.16
N GLN A 31 -4.57 -5.85 -13.59
CA GLN A 31 -4.42 -7.20 -13.03
C GLN A 31 -3.07 -7.82 -13.40
N ALA A 32 -2.52 -7.49 -14.57
CA ALA A 32 -1.22 -7.95 -15.04
C ALA A 32 -0.11 -7.69 -14.00
N ILE A 33 -0.18 -6.52 -13.37
CA ILE A 33 0.79 -6.02 -12.38
C ILE A 33 0.76 -6.86 -11.09
N THR A 34 -0.38 -7.49 -10.77
CA THR A 34 -0.53 -8.26 -9.52
C THR A 34 -0.02 -9.68 -9.59
N HIS A 35 0.20 -10.24 -10.79
CA HIS A 35 0.57 -11.66 -10.94
C HIS A 35 1.97 -12.00 -10.39
N SER A 36 2.88 -11.04 -10.32
CA SER A 36 4.23 -11.21 -9.78
C SER A 36 4.34 -10.89 -8.28
N ILE A 37 3.27 -10.42 -7.65
CA ILE A 37 3.26 -10.03 -6.23
C ILE A 37 2.86 -11.22 -5.38
N THR A 38 3.74 -11.60 -4.45
CA THR A 38 3.48 -12.69 -3.49
C THR A 38 3.68 -12.19 -2.06
N VAL A 39 3.29 -13.01 -1.08
CA VAL A 39 3.54 -12.67 0.32
C VAL A 39 5.05 -12.56 0.55
N GLY A 40 5.48 -11.41 1.08
CA GLY A 40 6.90 -11.10 1.29
C GLY A 40 7.51 -10.23 0.18
N SER A 41 6.82 -10.02 -0.95
CA SER A 41 7.28 -9.07 -1.98
C SER A 41 7.37 -7.65 -1.41
N ARG A 42 8.52 -7.00 -1.64
CA ARG A 42 8.70 -5.57 -1.36
C ARG A 42 8.22 -4.81 -2.59
N ILE A 43 7.26 -3.92 -2.38
CA ILE A 43 6.63 -3.16 -3.46
C ILE A 43 6.46 -1.70 -3.07
N THR A 44 6.46 -0.84 -4.08
CA THR A 44 5.97 0.53 -4.00
C THR A 44 4.61 0.57 -4.67
N VAL A 45 3.61 1.13 -4.00
CA VAL A 45 2.24 1.28 -4.54
C VAL A 45 1.91 2.76 -4.62
N GLN A 46 1.45 3.20 -5.79
CA GLN A 46 0.99 4.55 -6.04
C GLN A 46 -0.47 4.54 -6.51
N GLY A 47 -1.21 5.56 -6.10
CA GLY A 47 -2.60 5.80 -6.48
C GLY A 47 -3.25 6.77 -5.50
N PHE A 48 -4.55 6.63 -5.25
CA PHE A 48 -5.30 7.54 -4.39
C PHE A 48 -5.95 6.84 -3.19
N ILE A 49 -6.11 7.57 -2.09
CA ILE A 49 -6.77 7.08 -0.88
C ILE A 49 -8.28 7.31 -0.94
N SER A 50 -9.05 6.36 -0.40
CA SER A 50 -10.49 6.48 -0.22
C SER A 50 -10.90 5.89 1.12
N CYS A 51 -12.02 6.35 1.67
CA CYS A 51 -12.57 5.85 2.92
C CYS A 51 -13.85 5.05 2.65
N HIS A 52 -13.85 3.77 3.02
CA HIS A 52 -15.02 2.90 2.95
C HIS A 52 -15.62 2.73 4.33
N LYS A 53 -16.94 2.82 4.43
CA LYS A 53 -17.64 2.49 5.68
C LYS A 53 -17.76 0.96 5.77
N ALA A 54 -17.08 0.36 6.73
CA ALA A 54 -17.17 -1.07 6.96
C ALA A 54 -18.53 -1.45 7.57
N LYS A 55 -18.89 -2.74 7.49
CA LYS A 55 -20.15 -3.27 8.01
C LYS A 55 -20.34 -3.01 9.52
N ASN A 56 -19.25 -2.82 10.27
CA ASN A 56 -19.26 -2.46 11.68
C ASN A 56 -19.41 -0.94 11.94
N GLY A 57 -19.64 -0.14 10.90
CA GLY A 57 -19.82 1.31 10.99
C GLY A 57 -18.53 2.13 11.00
N LEU A 58 -17.35 1.49 11.14
CA LEU A 58 -16.06 2.18 11.16
C LEU A 58 -15.60 2.53 9.73
N SER A 59 -15.03 3.73 9.57
CA SER A 59 -14.36 4.13 8.34
C SER A 59 -13.01 3.42 8.22
N LYS A 60 -12.77 2.78 7.08
CA LYS A 60 -11.50 2.15 6.73
C LYS A 60 -10.87 2.92 5.58
N MET A 61 -9.66 3.42 5.79
CA MET A 61 -8.85 3.95 4.72
C MET A 61 -8.37 2.80 3.82
N VAL A 62 -8.43 3.00 2.52
CA VAL A 62 -8.02 2.06 1.50
C VAL A 62 -7.25 2.82 0.43
N LEU A 63 -6.13 2.25 -0.03
CA LEU A 63 -5.38 2.75 -1.18
C LEU A 63 -5.89 2.05 -2.44
N HIS A 64 -6.41 2.82 -3.40
CA HIS A 64 -6.68 2.31 -4.75
C HIS A 64 -5.41 2.47 -5.57
N ALA A 65 -4.83 1.36 -5.96
CA ALA A 65 -3.57 1.31 -6.68
C ALA A 65 -3.80 1.56 -8.18
N GLU A 66 -3.03 2.49 -8.72
CA GLU A 66 -2.92 2.79 -10.15
C GLU A 66 -1.62 2.24 -10.71
N GLN A 67 -0.56 2.21 -9.90
CA GLN A 67 0.76 1.70 -10.26
C GLN A 67 1.34 0.89 -9.10
N ILE A 68 2.00 -0.23 -9.42
CA ILE A 68 2.75 -1.03 -8.45
C ILE A 68 4.09 -1.40 -9.07
N GLU A 69 5.16 -1.13 -8.33
CA GLU A 69 6.52 -1.46 -8.70
C GLU A 69 7.10 -2.47 -7.71
N LEU A 70 7.72 -3.52 -8.22
CA LEU A 70 8.51 -4.44 -7.40
C LEU A 70 9.83 -3.75 -7.06
N ILE A 71 10.14 -3.72 -5.76
CA ILE A 71 11.45 -3.29 -5.30
C ILE A 71 12.34 -4.52 -5.40
N ASP A 72 12.98 -4.67 -6.56
CA ASP A 72 13.95 -5.73 -6.74
C ASP A 72 15.10 -5.49 -5.77
N SER A 73 15.31 -6.43 -4.86
CA SER A 73 16.47 -6.45 -4.00
C SER A 73 17.56 -7.12 -4.83
N GLY A 74 18.08 -6.40 -5.83
CA GLY A 74 19.21 -6.85 -6.62
C GLY A 74 20.45 -6.87 -5.72
N ASP A 75 20.59 -7.94 -4.95
CA ASP A 75 21.79 -8.38 -4.22
C ASP A 75 21.78 -9.92 -4.12
#